data_AF-A0A2E9VNE5-F1
#
_entry.id   AF-A0A2E9VNE5-F1
#
_cell.length_a   1.000
_cell.length_b   1.000
_cell.length_c   1.000
_cell.angle_alpha   90.00
_cell.angle_beta   90.00
_cell.angle_gamma   90.00
#
_symmetry.space_group_name_H-M   'P 1'
#
loop_
_entity.id
_entity.type
_entity.pdbx_description
1 polymer ?
#
loop_
_entity_poly.entity_id
_entity_poly.type
_entity_poly.pdbx_seq_one_letter_code
_entity_poly.pdbx_strand_id
1 'polypeptide(L)'
;MKTTQYSHCPVSMSVALLVATTVLMLDTTPAFSQKSGSSSKSNRNNAANVTILDQQAEQAHKAFLETSADLAREYEDLGELEKAKGILEQMLKLAPDLKQVKDKIDSLEEARIAGNEAILEVDASQSWMPANVAVVKGNTIRFESNGEFRMLVNQTVGPDGVASKDVKTDLATGVPLGALMGLIVDAKGKSSDPFSIGKTGEMKAPQDGQLFVRVNVPPQSKCIGKIKLRITGDIVVPKSETSSRR
;
A
#
# COMPACT_ATOMS: atom_id res chain seq x y z
N MET A 1 -39.22 28.62 21.88
CA MET A 1 -38.21 28.89 22.93
C MET A 1 -37.34 27.64 23.10
N LYS A 2 -36.02 27.86 23.19
CA LYS A 2 -34.91 26.92 23.47
C LYS A 2 -34.37 26.10 22.29
N THR A 3 -33.44 26.76 21.60
CA THR A 3 -32.30 26.25 20.82
C THR A 3 -31.24 25.60 21.72
N THR A 4 -30.65 24.48 21.30
CA THR A 4 -29.47 23.89 21.94
C THR A 4 -28.33 23.80 20.92
N GLN A 5 -27.31 24.62 21.16
CA GLN A 5 -26.02 24.62 20.46
C GLN A 5 -25.13 23.50 21.02
N TYR A 6 -24.35 22.82 20.16
CA TYR A 6 -23.20 22.02 20.56
C TYR A 6 -21.93 22.67 20.02
N SER A 7 -21.07 23.09 20.95
CA SER A 7 -19.80 23.76 20.70
C SER A 7 -18.68 22.77 20.42
N HIS A 8 -17.86 23.13 19.45
CA HIS A 8 -16.57 22.52 19.13
C HIS A 8 -15.54 22.77 20.25
N CYS A 9 -14.68 21.78 20.51
CA CYS A 9 -13.50 21.91 21.36
C CYS A 9 -12.32 21.20 20.67
N PRO A 10 -11.28 21.92 20.16
CA PRO A 10 -10.07 21.28 19.70
C PRO A 10 -9.05 21.18 20.84
N VAL A 11 -8.69 19.96 21.21
CA VAL A 11 -7.57 19.68 22.14
C VAL A 11 -6.27 19.72 21.34
N SER A 12 -5.52 20.81 21.51
CA SER A 12 -4.16 20.99 21.01
C SER A 12 -3.19 20.30 21.98
N MET A 13 -2.51 19.24 21.54
CA MET A 13 -1.51 18.52 22.33
C MET A 13 -0.12 18.91 21.85
N SER A 14 0.48 19.89 22.52
CA SER A 14 1.89 20.28 22.34
C SER A 14 2.77 19.37 23.20
N VAL A 15 3.60 18.54 22.58
CA VAL A 15 4.68 17.80 23.27
C VAL A 15 6.01 18.43 22.86
N ALA A 16 6.52 19.32 23.72
CA ALA A 16 7.88 19.82 23.62
C ALA A 16 8.77 18.91 24.48
N LEU A 17 9.60 18.08 23.83
CA LEU A 17 10.58 17.25 24.51
C LEU A 17 11.87 18.05 24.72
N LEU A 18 12.14 18.33 25.99
CA LEU A 18 13.37 18.88 26.53
C LEU A 18 14.45 17.77 26.53
N VAL A 19 15.55 17.95 25.79
CA VAL A 19 16.78 17.18 26.01
C VAL A 19 17.94 18.14 26.14
N ALA A 20 18.35 18.34 27.38
CA ALA A 20 19.59 18.99 27.76
C ALA A 20 20.72 17.96 27.72
N THR A 21 21.75 18.22 26.91
CA THR A 21 23.04 17.53 26.99
C THR A 21 24.17 18.54 26.85
N THR A 22 24.60 19.03 28.01
CA THR A 22 25.91 19.63 28.28
C THR A 22 27.00 18.56 28.25
N VAL A 23 27.97 18.67 27.34
CA VAL A 23 29.29 18.01 27.47
C VAL A 23 30.40 18.93 26.95
N LEU A 24 31.08 19.54 27.93
CA LEU A 24 32.53 19.79 28.06
C LEU A 24 33.33 20.34 26.86
N MET A 25 33.65 21.64 26.98
CA MET A 25 34.83 22.29 26.41
C MET A 25 36.12 21.68 27.00
N LEU A 26 37.08 21.34 26.14
CA LEU A 26 38.46 21.04 26.53
C LEU A 26 39.43 21.89 25.70
N ASP A 27 40.48 22.29 26.40
CA ASP A 27 41.32 23.45 26.18
C ASP A 27 42.14 23.51 24.89
N THR A 28 42.24 24.73 24.37
CA THR A 28 43.29 25.15 23.44
C THR A 28 44.59 25.44 24.20
N THR A 29 45.69 24.78 23.84
CA THR A 29 47.04 25.31 24.06
C THR A 29 47.85 25.25 22.76
N PRO A 30 48.58 26.33 22.39
CA PRO A 30 49.51 26.31 21.28
C PRO A 30 50.94 26.05 21.78
N ALA A 31 51.74 25.38 20.93
CA ALA A 31 53.21 25.49 20.75
C ALA A 31 53.89 24.12 20.66
N PHE A 32 54.48 23.81 19.50
CA PHE A 32 55.92 23.97 19.29
C PHE A 32 56.27 23.71 17.82
N SER A 33 56.91 24.71 17.22
CA SER A 33 57.61 24.61 15.94
C SER A 33 58.88 23.80 16.12
N GLN A 34 59.03 22.70 15.36
CA GLN A 34 60.35 22.16 15.02
C GLN A 34 60.40 21.84 13.51
N LYS A 35 61.31 22.55 12.84
CA LYS A 35 61.68 22.40 11.44
C LYS A 35 63.02 21.68 11.39
N SER A 36 63.06 20.52 10.75
CA SER A 36 64.18 19.82 10.10
C SER A 36 63.81 18.34 10.14
N GLY A 37 63.53 17.67 9.04
CA GLY A 37 64.41 17.42 7.91
C GLY A 37 64.40 15.89 7.71
N SER A 38 64.55 15.45 6.46
CA SER A 38 64.77 14.04 6.05
C SER A 38 63.54 13.20 5.64
N SER A 39 63.40 13.12 4.32
CA SER A 39 63.27 11.91 3.50
C SER A 39 62.05 10.97 3.66
N SER A 40 61.14 11.08 2.69
CA SER A 40 60.78 9.98 1.78
C SER A 40 60.58 8.58 2.40
N LYS A 41 59.60 8.41 3.29
CA LYS A 41 59.11 7.07 3.68
C LYS A 41 57.60 6.97 3.97
N SER A 42 56.83 8.00 3.61
CA SER A 42 55.38 8.09 3.91
C SER A 42 54.49 7.38 2.88
N ASN A 43 54.94 7.19 1.62
CA ASN A 43 54.07 6.67 0.56
C ASN A 43 53.80 5.15 0.65
N ARG A 44 54.70 4.36 1.26
CA ARG A 44 54.54 2.89 1.37
C ARG A 44 53.55 2.47 2.46
N ASN A 45 53.44 3.28 3.51
CA ASN A 45 52.52 3.02 4.63
C ASN A 45 51.07 3.38 4.29
N ASN A 46 50.86 4.42 3.46
CA ASN A 46 49.51 4.77 2.98
C ASN A 46 48.93 3.71 2.05
N ALA A 47 49.71 3.16 1.11
CA ALA A 47 49.24 2.11 0.21
C ALA A 47 48.84 0.82 0.97
N ALA A 48 49.64 0.40 1.96
CA ALA A 48 49.32 -0.75 2.80
C ALA A 48 48.07 -0.53 3.67
N ASN A 49 47.88 0.68 4.20
CA ASN A 49 46.67 1.03 4.95
C ASN A 49 45.42 1.05 4.05
N VAL A 50 45.53 1.56 2.81
CA VAL A 50 44.41 1.55 1.85
C VAL A 50 44.00 0.13 1.50
N THR A 51 44.95 -0.78 1.23
CA THR A 51 44.61 -2.18 0.95
C THR A 51 43.92 -2.89 2.13
N ILE A 52 44.31 -2.58 3.37
CA ILE A 52 43.63 -3.13 4.57
C ILE A 52 42.20 -2.57 4.66
N LEU A 53 42.02 -1.28 4.39
CA LEU A 53 40.71 -0.65 4.36
C LEU A 53 39.83 -1.22 3.24
N ASP A 54 40.40 -1.51 2.07
CA ASP A 54 39.70 -2.15 0.96
C ASP A 54 39.25 -3.57 1.34
N GLN A 55 40.11 -4.37 1.97
CA GLN A 55 39.75 -5.69 2.48
C GLN A 55 38.65 -5.63 3.54
N GLN A 56 38.71 -4.64 4.43
CA GLN A 56 37.69 -4.43 5.44
C GLN A 56 36.35 -4.00 4.81
N ALA A 57 36.39 -3.17 3.78
CA ALA A 57 35.21 -2.77 3.03
C ALA A 57 34.57 -3.97 2.29
N GLU A 58 35.39 -4.83 1.68
CA GLU A 58 34.91 -6.07 1.05
C GLU A 58 34.26 -7.02 2.06
N GLN A 59 34.88 -7.20 3.23
CA GLN A 59 34.31 -8.03 4.30
C GLN A 59 32.98 -7.48 4.81
N ALA A 60 32.91 -6.16 5.03
CA ALA A 60 31.67 -5.50 5.44
C ALA A 60 30.57 -5.65 4.37
N HIS A 61 30.93 -5.52 3.09
CA HIS A 61 30.01 -5.71 1.99
C HIS A 61 29.47 -7.14 1.94
N LYS A 62 30.36 -8.13 2.04
CA LYS A 62 29.97 -9.55 2.05
C LYS A 62 29.04 -9.88 3.23
N ALA A 63 29.40 -9.44 4.44
CA ALA A 63 28.60 -9.68 5.64
C ALA A 63 27.20 -9.05 5.52
N PHE A 64 27.11 -7.85 4.92
CA PHE A 64 25.82 -7.21 4.64
C PHE A 64 24.97 -8.04 3.67
N LEU A 65 25.54 -8.53 2.58
CA LEU A 65 24.82 -9.35 1.59
C LEU A 65 24.32 -10.67 2.19
N GLU A 66 25.16 -11.35 2.99
CA GLU A 66 24.77 -12.58 3.69
C GLU A 66 23.63 -12.32 4.68
N THR A 67 23.79 -11.31 5.54
CA THR A 67 22.76 -10.94 6.54
C THR A 67 21.44 -10.54 5.87
N SER A 68 21.50 -9.80 4.77
CA SER A 68 20.32 -9.38 4.01
C SER A 68 19.62 -10.58 3.36
N ALA A 69 20.37 -11.54 2.84
CA ALA A 69 19.82 -12.75 2.24
C ALA A 69 19.08 -13.60 3.29
N ASP A 70 19.66 -13.75 4.48
CA ASP A 70 19.03 -14.50 5.57
C ASP A 70 17.78 -13.78 6.09
N LEU A 71 17.84 -12.46 6.28
CA LEU A 71 16.68 -11.68 6.70
C LEU A 71 15.54 -11.75 5.66
N ALA A 72 15.86 -11.71 4.36
CA ALA A 72 14.86 -11.86 3.31
C ALA A 72 14.17 -13.23 3.35
N ARG A 73 14.92 -14.31 3.62
CA ARG A 73 14.36 -15.65 3.80
C ARG A 73 13.45 -15.74 5.01
N GLU A 74 13.85 -15.16 6.14
CA GLU A 74 13.02 -15.14 7.35
C GLU A 74 11.68 -14.42 7.10
N TYR A 75 11.70 -13.30 6.37
CA TYR A 75 10.45 -12.63 6.00
C TYR A 75 9.60 -13.46 5.03
N GLU A 76 10.21 -14.19 4.10
CA GLU A 76 9.50 -15.11 3.21
C GLU A 76 8.83 -16.25 3.98
N ASP A 77 9.55 -16.87 4.92
CA ASP A 77 9.04 -17.95 5.76
C ASP A 77 7.85 -17.48 6.64
N LEU A 78 7.85 -16.20 7.02
CA LEU A 78 6.75 -15.55 7.73
C LEU A 78 5.59 -15.09 6.83
N GLY A 79 5.71 -15.28 5.51
CA GLY A 79 4.72 -14.82 4.51
C GLY A 79 4.69 -13.30 4.29
N GLU A 80 5.71 -12.57 4.76
CA GLU A 80 5.87 -11.13 4.61
C GLU A 80 6.60 -10.79 3.29
N LEU A 81 5.99 -11.17 2.16
CA LEU A 81 6.62 -11.13 0.83
C LEU A 81 7.12 -9.72 0.43
N GLU A 82 6.41 -8.66 0.82
CA GLU A 82 6.82 -7.27 0.55
C GLU A 82 8.10 -6.88 1.28
N LYS A 83 8.27 -7.32 2.54
CA LYS A 83 9.48 -7.02 3.31
C LYS A 83 10.67 -7.80 2.78
N ALA A 84 10.46 -9.07 2.43
CA ALA A 84 11.47 -9.90 1.78
C ALA A 84 11.95 -9.26 0.46
N LYS A 85 11.01 -8.83 -0.39
CA LYS A 85 11.31 -8.09 -1.63
C LYS A 85 12.10 -6.81 -1.35
N GLY A 86 11.67 -6.00 -0.39
CA GLY A 86 12.34 -4.73 -0.04
C GLY A 86 13.81 -4.91 0.36
N ILE A 87 14.14 -6.00 1.05
CA ILE A 87 15.54 -6.32 1.41
C ILE A 87 16.34 -6.76 0.19
N LEU A 88 15.77 -7.63 -0.65
CA LEU A 88 16.41 -8.08 -1.89
C LEU A 88 16.67 -6.90 -2.86
N GLU A 89 15.77 -5.93 -2.92
CA GLU A 89 15.97 -4.69 -3.69
C GLU A 89 17.14 -3.86 -3.15
N GLN A 90 17.37 -3.84 -1.83
CA GLN A 90 18.54 -3.19 -1.24
C GLN A 90 19.83 -3.93 -1.61
N MET A 91 19.82 -5.27 -1.63
CA MET A 91 20.95 -6.06 -2.11
C MET A 91 21.29 -5.73 -3.57
N LEU A 92 20.27 -5.60 -4.43
CA LEU A 92 20.44 -5.30 -5.86
C LEU A 92 20.99 -3.88 -6.09
N LYS A 93 20.67 -2.92 -5.21
CA LYS A 93 21.26 -1.57 -5.25
C LYS A 93 22.77 -1.56 -4.95
N LEU A 94 23.25 -2.49 -4.14
CA LEU A 94 24.67 -2.60 -3.79
C LEU A 94 25.44 -3.51 -4.75
N ALA A 95 24.82 -4.59 -5.22
CA ALA A 95 25.38 -5.57 -6.12
C ALA A 95 24.40 -5.86 -7.28
N PRO A 96 24.38 -5.01 -8.33
CA PRO A 96 23.40 -5.09 -9.42
C PRO A 96 23.55 -6.33 -10.30
N ASP A 97 24.71 -6.98 -10.27
CA ASP A 97 25.03 -8.14 -11.12
C ASP A 97 24.46 -9.47 -10.56
N LEU A 98 23.79 -9.44 -9.41
CA LEU A 98 23.21 -10.62 -8.78
C LEU A 98 21.89 -11.03 -9.46
N LYS A 99 21.99 -11.71 -10.60
CA LYS A 99 20.82 -12.23 -11.34
C LYS A 99 19.88 -13.06 -10.45
N GLN A 100 20.43 -13.87 -9.54
CA GLN A 100 19.63 -14.72 -8.64
C GLN A 100 18.72 -13.91 -7.71
N VAL A 101 19.16 -12.73 -7.25
CA VAL A 101 18.35 -11.82 -6.41
C VAL A 101 17.21 -11.24 -7.22
N LYS A 102 17.47 -10.86 -8.48
CA LYS A 102 16.43 -10.38 -9.41
C LYS A 102 15.36 -11.45 -9.67
N ASP A 103 15.80 -12.65 -10.04
CA ASP A 103 14.88 -13.77 -10.29
C ASP A 103 14.02 -14.08 -9.03
N LYS A 104 14.60 -13.95 -7.83
CA LYS A 104 13.88 -14.13 -6.57
C LYS A 104 12.85 -13.02 -6.33
N ILE A 105 13.19 -11.76 -6.57
CA ILE A 105 12.25 -10.62 -6.49
C ILE A 105 11.04 -10.87 -7.39
N ASP A 106 11.28 -11.27 -8.65
CA ASP A 106 10.21 -11.56 -9.61
C ASP A 106 9.32 -12.72 -9.11
N SER A 107 9.92 -13.78 -8.56
CA SER A 107 9.15 -14.91 -8.00
C SER A 107 8.30 -14.53 -6.78
N LEU A 108 8.80 -13.65 -5.90
CA LEU A 108 8.05 -13.17 -4.73
C LEU A 108 6.88 -12.27 -5.16
N GLU A 109 7.09 -11.47 -6.22
CA GLU A 109 6.06 -10.64 -6.82
C GLU A 109 4.94 -11.50 -7.42
N GLU A 110 5.29 -12.52 -8.19
CA GLU A 110 4.32 -13.48 -8.73
C GLU A 110 3.57 -14.22 -7.62
N ALA A 111 4.27 -14.67 -6.57
CA ALA A 111 3.66 -15.33 -5.42
C ALA A 111 2.68 -14.41 -4.68
N ARG A 112 3.04 -13.13 -4.53
CA ARG A 112 2.15 -12.11 -3.95
C ARG A 112 0.89 -11.92 -4.78
N ILE A 113 1.02 -11.77 -6.10
CA ILE A 113 -0.12 -11.61 -7.02
C ILE A 113 -1.02 -12.85 -6.99
N ALA A 114 -0.44 -14.05 -6.94
CA ALA A 114 -1.19 -15.30 -6.91
C ALA A 114 -1.93 -15.52 -5.58
N GLY A 115 -1.35 -15.09 -4.45
CA GLY A 115 -1.93 -15.26 -3.12
C GLY A 115 -2.98 -14.20 -2.74
N ASN A 116 -3.01 -13.06 -3.45
CA ASN A 116 -3.91 -11.95 -3.11
C ASN A 116 -5.31 -12.18 -3.67
N GLU A 117 -6.14 -12.88 -2.90
CA GLU A 117 -7.57 -13.06 -3.13
C GLU A 117 -8.37 -12.39 -2.00
N ALA A 118 -9.40 -11.63 -2.37
CA ALA A 118 -10.42 -11.14 -1.44
C ALA A 118 -11.80 -11.63 -1.88
N ILE A 119 -12.53 -12.21 -0.94
CA ILE A 119 -13.91 -12.65 -1.15
C ILE A 119 -14.81 -11.75 -0.30
N LEU A 120 -15.74 -11.07 -0.96
CA LEU A 120 -16.75 -10.23 -0.34
C LEU A 120 -18.15 -10.75 -0.67
N GLU A 121 -19.04 -10.73 0.31
CA GLU A 121 -20.47 -10.93 0.10
C GLU A 121 -21.17 -9.57 0.01
N VAL A 122 -21.62 -9.21 -1.18
CA VAL A 122 -22.30 -7.94 -1.48
C VAL A 122 -23.79 -8.11 -1.23
N ASP A 123 -24.31 -7.48 -0.19
CA ASP A 123 -25.75 -7.30 0.01
C ASP A 123 -26.31 -6.29 -0.99
N ALA A 124 -27.20 -6.74 -1.88
CA ALA A 124 -27.77 -5.89 -2.93
C ALA A 124 -28.68 -4.78 -2.38
N SER A 125 -29.12 -4.89 -1.12
CA SER A 125 -29.95 -3.88 -0.45
C SER A 125 -29.15 -2.71 0.13
N GLN A 126 -27.83 -2.89 0.29
CA GLN A 126 -26.96 -1.89 0.87
C GLN A 126 -26.46 -0.91 -0.20
N SER A 127 -26.08 0.28 0.28
CA SER A 127 -25.41 1.28 -0.55
C SER A 127 -23.95 0.86 -0.80
N TRP A 128 -23.07 1.83 -1.08
CA TRP A 128 -21.64 1.60 -1.21
C TRP A 128 -21.07 0.87 0.01
N MET A 129 -20.54 -0.34 -0.23
CA MET A 129 -19.85 -1.14 0.77
C MET A 129 -18.35 -1.19 0.46
N PRO A 130 -17.48 -1.10 1.47
CA PRO A 130 -16.05 -1.29 1.26
C PRO A 130 -15.77 -2.76 0.92
N ALA A 131 -14.95 -2.99 -0.12
CA ALA A 131 -14.48 -4.32 -0.46
C ALA A 131 -13.37 -4.83 0.47
N ASN A 132 -12.88 -3.99 1.39
CA ASN A 132 -11.65 -4.20 2.17
C ASN A 132 -10.45 -4.57 1.28
N VAL A 133 -10.41 -3.98 0.09
CA VAL A 133 -9.30 -4.09 -0.85
C VAL A 133 -8.79 -2.71 -1.19
N ALA A 134 -7.51 -2.45 -0.94
CA ALA A 134 -6.81 -1.29 -1.45
C ALA A 134 -6.15 -1.63 -2.79
N VAL A 135 -6.14 -0.65 -3.69
CA VAL A 135 -5.63 -0.77 -5.06
C VAL A 135 -4.62 0.33 -5.32
N VAL A 136 -3.61 0.03 -6.14
CA VAL A 136 -2.60 0.98 -6.58
C VAL A 136 -2.80 1.25 -8.07
N LYS A 137 -2.66 2.50 -8.47
CA LYS A 137 -2.85 2.97 -9.84
C LYS A 137 -1.98 2.18 -10.81
N GLY A 138 -2.60 1.73 -11.90
CA GLY A 138 -1.95 0.94 -12.95
C GLY A 138 -1.95 -0.56 -12.69
N ASN A 139 -2.22 -1.00 -11.46
CA ASN A 139 -2.32 -2.42 -11.13
C ASN A 139 -3.53 -3.05 -11.80
N THR A 140 -3.37 -4.33 -12.16
CA THR A 140 -4.43 -5.11 -12.79
C THR A 140 -5.24 -5.84 -11.72
N ILE A 141 -6.55 -5.65 -11.76
CA ILE A 141 -7.51 -6.25 -10.85
C ILE A 141 -8.46 -7.11 -11.66
N ARG A 142 -8.72 -8.32 -11.19
CA ARG A 142 -9.66 -9.27 -11.77
C ARG A 142 -10.82 -9.50 -10.83
N PHE A 143 -12.00 -9.58 -11.41
CA PHE A 143 -13.25 -9.79 -10.70
C PHE A 143 -13.96 -11.03 -11.22
N GLU A 144 -14.53 -11.78 -10.28
CA GLU A 144 -15.48 -12.85 -10.56
C GLU A 144 -16.65 -12.70 -9.59
N SER A 145 -17.85 -12.49 -10.12
CA SER A 145 -19.06 -12.37 -9.32
C SER A 145 -20.04 -13.50 -9.62
N ASN A 146 -20.66 -14.01 -8.57
CA ASN A 146 -21.65 -15.08 -8.64
C ASN A 146 -22.78 -14.81 -7.65
N GLY A 147 -24.01 -15.04 -8.07
CA GLY A 147 -25.19 -14.87 -7.26
C GLY A 147 -26.31 -14.22 -8.05
N GLU A 148 -27.50 -14.28 -7.48
CA GLU A 148 -28.68 -13.66 -8.02
C GLU A 148 -29.34 -12.85 -6.92
N PHE A 149 -29.95 -11.74 -7.32
CA PHE A 149 -30.74 -10.91 -6.43
C PHE A 149 -31.98 -10.45 -7.16
N ARG A 150 -33.03 -10.16 -6.41
CA ARG A 150 -34.29 -9.64 -6.92
C ARG A 150 -34.35 -8.15 -6.68
N MET A 151 -34.61 -7.39 -7.74
CA MET A 151 -34.85 -5.95 -7.67
C MET A 151 -36.34 -5.67 -7.87
N LEU A 152 -36.92 -4.87 -6.97
CA LEU A 152 -38.28 -4.35 -7.09
C LEU A 152 -38.18 -2.83 -7.22
N VAL A 153 -38.56 -2.33 -8.39
CA VAL A 153 -38.61 -0.90 -8.68
C VAL A 153 -40.07 -0.45 -8.57
N ASN A 154 -40.35 0.43 -7.62
CA ASN A 154 -41.68 1.04 -7.44
C ASN A 154 -41.54 2.56 -7.51
N GLN A 155 -41.32 3.08 -8.72
CA GLN A 155 -41.10 4.50 -8.97
C GLN A 155 -41.97 4.97 -10.14
N THR A 156 -42.66 6.10 -9.95
CA THR A 156 -43.33 6.81 -11.03
C THR A 156 -42.31 7.63 -11.80
N VAL A 157 -42.19 7.37 -13.11
CA VAL A 157 -41.28 8.08 -14.01
C VAL A 157 -42.07 8.96 -14.98
N GLY A 158 -41.59 10.18 -15.19
CA GLY A 158 -42.12 11.08 -16.23
C GLY A 158 -41.47 10.81 -17.59
N PRO A 159 -41.85 11.57 -18.64
CA PRO A 159 -41.23 11.46 -19.96
C PRO A 159 -39.72 11.75 -19.98
N ASP A 160 -39.22 12.49 -18.98
CA ASP A 160 -37.79 12.78 -18.80
C ASP A 160 -36.99 11.61 -18.17
N GLY A 161 -37.66 10.54 -17.72
CA GLY A 161 -37.01 9.37 -17.14
C GLY A 161 -36.58 9.53 -15.67
N VAL A 162 -35.56 8.75 -15.25
CA VAL A 162 -35.01 8.73 -13.88
C VAL A 162 -33.78 9.63 -13.82
N ALA A 163 -33.70 10.48 -12.78
CA ALA A 163 -32.53 11.33 -12.57
C ALA A 163 -31.26 10.51 -12.31
N SER A 164 -30.14 10.91 -12.93
CA SER A 164 -28.82 10.26 -12.82
C SER A 164 -27.73 11.27 -12.46
N LYS A 165 -28.00 12.20 -11.54
CA LYS A 165 -27.12 13.36 -11.30
C LYS A 165 -25.99 13.06 -10.31
N ASP A 166 -26.27 12.34 -9.23
CA ASP A 166 -25.25 11.99 -8.23
C ASP A 166 -24.93 10.50 -8.24
N VAL A 167 -23.69 10.14 -8.58
CA VAL A 167 -23.18 8.77 -8.55
C VAL A 167 -23.27 8.12 -7.16
N LYS A 168 -23.34 8.92 -6.08
CA LYS A 168 -23.44 8.36 -4.72
C LYS A 168 -24.82 7.83 -4.39
N THR A 169 -25.88 8.46 -4.92
CA THR A 169 -27.27 8.17 -4.56
C THR A 169 -28.08 7.64 -5.73
N ASP A 170 -27.74 8.05 -6.93
CA ASP A 170 -28.53 7.83 -8.15
C ASP A 170 -27.90 6.73 -9.01
N LEU A 171 -28.56 6.47 -10.14
CA LEU A 171 -28.06 5.56 -11.17
C LEU A 171 -26.74 6.09 -11.73
N ALA A 172 -25.72 5.23 -11.76
CA ALA A 172 -24.45 5.58 -12.38
C ALA A 172 -24.57 5.54 -13.91
N THR A 173 -24.23 6.64 -14.58
CA THR A 173 -24.17 6.73 -16.03
C THR A 173 -23.08 5.81 -16.58
N GLY A 174 -23.38 5.06 -17.65
CA GLY A 174 -22.43 4.15 -18.29
C GLY A 174 -22.35 2.75 -17.68
N VAL A 175 -23.05 2.49 -16.57
CA VAL A 175 -23.20 1.15 -15.99
C VAL A 175 -24.64 0.67 -16.20
N PRO A 176 -24.88 -0.58 -16.65
CA PRO A 176 -26.24 -1.10 -16.79
C PRO A 176 -27.02 -1.12 -15.47
N LEU A 177 -28.34 -0.96 -15.56
CA LEU A 177 -29.26 -1.11 -14.42
C LEU A 177 -29.17 -2.55 -13.87
N GLY A 178 -29.06 -2.68 -12.55
CA GLY A 178 -28.94 -3.96 -11.85
C GLY A 178 -27.54 -4.59 -11.93
N ALA A 179 -26.58 -3.98 -12.61
CA ALA A 179 -25.22 -4.50 -12.66
C ALA A 179 -24.46 -4.20 -11.36
N LEU A 180 -23.58 -5.12 -10.96
CA LEU A 180 -22.59 -4.86 -9.92
C LEU A 180 -21.54 -3.88 -10.47
N MET A 181 -21.21 -2.85 -9.69
CA MET A 181 -20.23 -1.85 -10.05
C MET A 181 -19.30 -1.50 -8.90
N GLY A 182 -18.14 -0.97 -9.28
CA GLY A 182 -17.12 -0.50 -8.35
C GLY A 182 -16.84 0.98 -8.53
N LEU A 183 -16.31 1.59 -7.46
CA LEU A 183 -15.59 2.85 -7.51
C LEU A 183 -14.39 2.78 -6.59
N ILE A 184 -13.38 3.61 -6.84
CA ILE A 184 -12.18 3.69 -6.01
C ILE A 184 -12.16 5.06 -5.34
N VAL A 185 -12.00 5.08 -4.02
CA VAL A 185 -11.87 6.33 -3.24
C VAL A 185 -10.43 6.49 -2.78
N ASP A 186 -9.80 7.60 -3.16
CA ASP A 186 -8.44 7.90 -2.72
C ASP A 186 -8.37 8.27 -1.23
N ALA A 187 -7.17 8.39 -0.68
CA ALA A 187 -6.96 8.80 0.72
C ALA A 187 -7.49 10.21 1.04
N LYS A 188 -7.77 11.04 0.03
CA LYS A 188 -8.33 12.39 0.17
C LYS A 188 -9.86 12.39 0.09
N GLY A 189 -10.49 11.23 -0.08
CA GLY A 189 -11.94 11.07 -0.22
C GLY A 189 -12.49 11.35 -1.63
N LYS A 190 -11.63 11.50 -2.64
CA LYS A 190 -12.03 11.70 -4.03
C LYS A 190 -12.37 10.36 -4.69
N SER A 191 -13.60 10.25 -5.17
CA SER A 191 -14.08 9.08 -5.89
C SER A 191 -13.66 9.09 -7.35
N SER A 192 -13.32 7.92 -7.89
CA SER A 192 -13.16 7.70 -9.34
C SER A 192 -14.52 7.62 -10.02
N ASP A 193 -14.51 7.64 -11.36
CA ASP A 193 -15.68 7.26 -12.13
C ASP A 193 -16.08 5.80 -11.83
N PRO A 194 -17.37 5.49 -11.69
CA PRO A 194 -17.83 4.12 -11.53
C PRO A 194 -17.54 3.27 -12.76
N PHE A 195 -17.27 1.99 -12.52
CA PHE A 195 -17.06 1.02 -13.58
C PHE A 195 -17.90 -0.24 -13.33
N SER A 196 -18.34 -0.88 -14.42
CA SER A 196 -19.07 -2.14 -14.32
C SER A 196 -18.10 -3.28 -13.99
N ILE A 197 -18.47 -4.11 -13.01
CA ILE A 197 -17.72 -5.31 -12.62
C ILE A 197 -18.22 -6.51 -13.45
N GLY A 198 -19.54 -6.65 -13.58
CA GLY A 198 -20.16 -7.78 -14.29
C GLY A 198 -19.90 -9.14 -13.63
N LYS A 199 -20.14 -10.22 -14.38
CA LYS A 199 -19.90 -11.61 -13.92
C LYS A 199 -18.40 -11.93 -13.85
N THR A 200 -17.65 -11.51 -14.86
CA THR A 200 -16.20 -11.65 -14.94
C THR A 200 -15.64 -10.40 -15.58
N GLY A 201 -14.55 -9.85 -15.04
CA GLY A 201 -13.95 -8.64 -15.58
C GLY A 201 -12.49 -8.48 -15.18
N GLU A 202 -11.75 -7.74 -15.99
CA GLU A 202 -10.39 -7.32 -15.69
C GLU A 202 -10.28 -5.82 -15.96
N MET A 203 -9.61 -5.09 -15.08
CA MET A 203 -9.36 -3.66 -15.27
C MET A 203 -8.00 -3.25 -14.71
N LYS A 204 -7.49 -2.12 -15.21
CA LYS A 204 -6.40 -1.39 -14.57
C LYS A 204 -6.94 -0.32 -13.63
N ALA A 205 -6.40 -0.24 -12.42
CA ALA A 205 -6.82 0.76 -11.45
C ALA A 205 -6.51 2.19 -11.96
N PRO A 206 -7.50 3.10 -12.06
CA PRO A 206 -7.28 4.48 -12.54
C PRO A 206 -6.54 5.36 -11.52
N GLN A 207 -6.65 5.03 -10.24
CA GLN A 207 -6.05 5.76 -9.12
C GLN A 207 -5.80 4.84 -7.93
N ASP A 208 -4.99 5.32 -6.99
CA ASP A 208 -4.77 4.67 -5.70
C ASP A 208 -6.00 4.85 -4.82
N GLY A 209 -6.35 3.83 -4.03
CA GLY A 209 -7.41 3.99 -3.04
C GLY A 209 -8.08 2.72 -2.59
N GLN A 210 -9.19 2.89 -1.88
CA GLN A 210 -10.04 1.81 -1.38
C GLN A 210 -11.13 1.51 -2.40
N LEU A 211 -11.29 0.23 -2.74
CA LEU A 211 -12.39 -0.23 -3.58
C LEU A 211 -13.70 -0.28 -2.79
N PHE A 212 -14.73 0.32 -3.35
CA PHE A 212 -16.12 0.22 -2.91
C PHE A 212 -16.97 -0.41 -4.00
N VAL A 213 -17.98 -1.16 -3.58
CA VAL A 213 -18.89 -1.85 -4.51
C VAL A 213 -20.34 -1.60 -4.12
N ARG A 214 -21.21 -1.54 -5.13
CA ARG A 214 -22.67 -1.58 -4.96
C ARG A 214 -23.34 -2.10 -6.22
N VAL A 215 -24.63 -2.42 -6.13
CA VAL A 215 -25.47 -2.69 -7.29
C VAL A 215 -26.01 -1.37 -7.85
N ASN A 216 -25.99 -1.20 -9.16
CA ASN A 216 -26.53 -0.01 -9.82
C ASN A 216 -28.05 -0.02 -9.86
N VAL A 217 -28.69 0.58 -8.86
CA VAL A 217 -30.15 0.62 -8.74
C VAL A 217 -30.63 2.04 -8.51
N PRO A 218 -31.81 2.41 -9.03
CA PRO A 218 -32.35 3.74 -8.81
C PRO A 218 -32.76 3.92 -7.35
N PRO A 219 -32.83 5.18 -6.87
CA PRO A 219 -33.24 5.47 -5.52
C PRO A 219 -34.63 4.88 -5.24
N GLN A 220 -34.86 4.42 -3.99
CA GLN A 220 -36.10 3.78 -3.52
C GLN A 220 -36.35 2.36 -4.06
N SER A 221 -35.44 1.77 -4.82
CA SER A 221 -35.53 0.35 -5.19
C SER A 221 -35.35 -0.54 -3.97
N LYS A 222 -36.16 -1.60 -3.88
CA LYS A 222 -35.96 -2.65 -2.89
C LYS A 222 -35.22 -3.82 -3.54
N CYS A 223 -34.01 -4.09 -3.07
CA CYS A 223 -33.22 -5.23 -3.51
C CYS A 223 -33.19 -6.30 -2.42
N ILE A 224 -33.30 -7.58 -2.82
CA ILE A 224 -33.26 -8.72 -1.91
C ILE A 224 -32.34 -9.77 -2.53
N GLY A 225 -31.29 -10.15 -1.82
CA GLY A 225 -30.33 -11.15 -2.26
C GLY A 225 -28.91 -10.68 -2.04
N LYS A 226 -27.96 -11.57 -2.33
CA LYS A 226 -26.54 -11.33 -2.11
C LYS A 226 -25.73 -11.83 -3.29
N ILE A 227 -24.64 -11.14 -3.59
CA ILE A 227 -23.71 -11.48 -4.67
C ILE A 227 -22.36 -11.77 -4.02
N LYS A 228 -21.81 -12.96 -4.28
CA LYS A 228 -20.44 -13.27 -3.90
C LYS A 228 -19.50 -12.68 -4.94
N LEU A 229 -18.65 -11.77 -4.51
CA LEU A 229 -17.62 -11.14 -5.33
C LEU A 229 -16.25 -11.65 -4.89
N ARG A 230 -15.51 -12.22 -5.84
CA ARG A 230 -14.09 -12.56 -5.72
C ARG A 230 -13.28 -11.51 -6.47
N ILE A 231 -12.25 -11.02 -5.81
CA ILE A 231 -11.32 -10.01 -6.31
C ILE A 231 -9.92 -10.61 -6.22
N THR A 232 -9.17 -10.56 -7.31
CA THR A 232 -7.80 -11.09 -7.39
C THR A 232 -6.90 -10.13 -8.15
N GLY A 233 -5.59 -10.36 -8.06
CA GLY A 233 -4.57 -9.62 -8.81
C GLY A 233 -3.64 -8.85 -7.90
N ASP A 234 -3.11 -7.74 -8.41
CA ASP A 234 -2.20 -6.90 -7.64
C ASP A 234 -2.98 -5.94 -6.74
N ILE A 235 -3.54 -6.52 -5.69
CA ILE A 235 -4.37 -5.86 -4.69
C ILE A 235 -3.71 -5.93 -3.31
N VAL A 236 -4.01 -4.95 -2.46
CA VAL A 236 -3.59 -4.94 -1.07
C VAL A 236 -4.80 -5.27 -0.20
N VAL A 237 -4.83 -6.49 0.33
CA VAL A 237 -5.83 -6.90 1.31
C VAL A 237 -5.29 -6.52 2.69
N PRO A 238 -5.93 -5.62 3.45
CA PRO A 238 -5.55 -5.38 4.83
C PRO A 238 -5.65 -6.71 5.57
N LYS A 239 -4.58 -7.13 6.26
CA LYS A 239 -4.65 -8.30 7.14
C LYS A 239 -5.81 -8.05 8.10
N SER A 240 -6.89 -8.82 7.97
CA SER A 240 -7.91 -8.84 9.00
C SER A 240 -7.18 -9.25 10.29
N GLU A 241 -7.31 -8.44 11.34
CA GLU A 241 -6.82 -8.79 12.68
C GLU A 241 -7.60 -10.02 13.17
N THR A 242 -7.25 -11.19 12.67
CA THR A 242 -7.90 -12.44 13.02
C THR A 242 -7.23 -12.93 14.30
N SER A 243 -7.91 -12.70 15.43
CA SER A 243 -7.87 -13.59 16.59
C SER A 243 -6.51 -13.75 17.31
N SER A 244 -6.04 -12.68 17.97
CA SER A 244 -5.18 -12.82 19.18
C SER A 244 -5.84 -12.13 20.37
N ARG A 245 -7.05 -12.58 20.71
CA ARG A 245 -7.59 -12.51 22.07
C ARG A 245 -8.07 -13.92 22.43
N ARG A 246 -7.13 -14.74 22.91
CA ARG A 246 -7.43 -15.84 23.82
C ARG A 246 -6.44 -15.75 24.97
#